data_AF-A0A561WKW7-F1
#
_entry.id   AF-A0A561WKW7-F1
#
_cell.length_a   1.000
_cell.length_b   1.000
_cell.length_c   1.000
_cell.angle_alpha   90.00
_cell.angle_beta   90.00
_cell.angle_gamma   90.00
#
_symmetry.space_group_name_H-M   'P 1'
#
loop_
_entity.id
_entity.type
_entity.pdbx_description
1 polymer ?
#
loop_
_entity_poly.entity_id
_entity_poly.type
_entity_poly.pdbx_seq_one_letter_code
_entity_poly.pdbx_strand_id
1 'polypeptide(L)'
;MRTYELAEMLQEVPGTEVSAGPGLVTVHIPALGDTVEIAFRDVLDADWVHVPTGAPAVQVDLRRRHEALPLIVTVDDVVFTPAYADDLIDPEDELLVPAMPSLIAYSEMHRDVRALGRAFDDPDVELTAEVLAATLTAHRCFLAGAVRVGLWPVRVAAWWEYTSARSAGRVEMARFREDPQWDRLMADVREARRRTEQEATR
;
A
#
# COMPACT_ATOMS: atom_id res chain seq x y z
N MET A 1 1.01 22.92 14.12
CA MET A 1 1.96 22.66 13.03
C MET A 1 1.56 23.43 11.77
N ARG A 2 2.51 23.82 10.93
CA ARG A 2 2.32 24.42 9.58
C ARG A 2 2.85 23.47 8.50
N THR A 3 2.44 23.64 7.25
CA THR A 3 2.91 22.79 6.12
C THR A 3 4.43 22.78 5.99
N TYR A 4 5.09 23.91 6.18
CA TYR A 4 6.54 24.02 6.09
C TYR A 4 7.24 23.33 7.26
N GLU A 5 6.67 23.37 8.47
CA GLU A 5 7.21 22.68 9.65
C GLU A 5 7.17 21.16 9.46
N LEU A 6 6.07 20.61 8.92
CA LEU A 6 5.99 19.19 8.58
C LEU A 6 7.02 18.79 7.52
N ALA A 7 7.19 19.62 6.49
CA ALA A 7 8.17 19.37 5.44
C ALA A 7 9.61 19.39 5.98
N GLU A 8 9.94 20.36 6.85
CA GLU A 8 11.24 20.41 7.53
C GLU A 8 11.48 19.16 8.38
N MET A 9 10.49 18.70 9.15
CA MET A 9 10.62 17.46 9.92
C MET A 9 10.91 16.25 9.02
N LEU A 10 10.18 16.12 7.92
CA LEU A 10 10.37 15.00 6.98
C LEU A 10 11.71 15.09 6.24
N GLN A 11 12.22 16.30 5.94
CA GLN A 11 13.52 16.50 5.29
C GLN A 11 14.70 16.02 6.14
N GLU A 12 14.53 16.03 7.47
CA GLU A 12 15.53 15.54 8.41
C GLU A 12 15.56 14.00 8.48
N VAL A 13 14.63 13.28 7.81
CA VAL A 13 14.72 11.84 7.59
C VAL A 13 15.67 11.57 6.40
N PRO A 14 16.88 11.01 6.64
CA PRO A 14 17.87 10.78 5.59
C PRO A 14 17.32 9.92 4.46
N GLY A 15 17.71 10.22 3.22
CA GLY A 15 17.32 9.43 2.06
C GLY A 15 15.95 9.78 1.48
N THR A 16 15.15 10.62 2.15
CA THR A 16 13.88 11.12 1.59
C THR A 16 14.09 12.38 0.75
N GLU A 17 13.28 12.53 -0.28
CA GLU A 17 13.21 13.74 -1.11
C GLU A 17 11.86 14.42 -0.87
N VAL A 18 11.87 15.52 -0.13
CA VAL A 18 10.65 16.19 0.33
C VAL A 18 10.43 17.50 -0.42
N SER A 19 9.23 17.66 -0.97
CA SER A 19 8.77 18.93 -1.53
C SER A 19 7.45 19.36 -0.89
N ALA A 20 7.26 20.67 -0.74
CA ALA A 20 6.05 21.24 -0.16
C ALA A 20 5.45 22.27 -1.13
N GLY A 21 4.16 22.12 -1.42
CA GLY A 21 3.35 23.05 -2.19
C GLY A 21 2.16 23.56 -1.37
N PRO A 22 1.26 24.35 -1.98
CA PRO A 22 0.06 24.86 -1.31
C PRO A 22 -0.82 23.71 -0.76
N GLY A 23 -0.72 23.45 0.54
CA GLY A 23 -1.54 22.46 1.26
C GLY A 23 -1.16 20.98 1.02
N LEU A 24 -0.04 20.71 0.36
CA LEU A 24 0.42 19.36 0.03
C LEU A 24 1.92 19.21 0.35
N VAL A 25 2.27 18.15 1.07
CA VAL A 25 3.65 17.72 1.26
C VAL A 25 3.82 16.42 0.49
N THR A 26 4.87 16.34 -0.32
CA THR A 26 5.20 15.17 -1.14
C THR A 26 6.52 14.62 -0.65
N VAL A 27 6.56 13.34 -0.30
CA VAL A 27 7.76 12.65 0.19
C VAL A 27 8.06 11.54 -0.80
N HIS A 28 9.10 11.72 -1.61
CA HIS A 28 9.60 10.65 -2.45
C HIS A 28 10.62 9.81 -1.65
N ILE A 29 10.48 8.49 -1.71
CA ILE A 29 11.38 7.53 -1.06
C ILE A 29 12.09 6.74 -2.18
N PRO A 30 13.31 7.14 -2.56
CA PRO A 30 14.06 6.52 -3.65
C PRO A 30 14.25 5.01 -3.51
N ALA A 31 14.43 4.51 -2.28
CA ALA A 31 14.57 3.08 -1.99
C ALA A 31 13.33 2.27 -2.41
N LEU A 32 12.14 2.85 -2.30
CA LEU A 32 10.89 2.24 -2.77
C LEU A 32 10.67 2.50 -4.27
N GLY A 33 11.15 3.64 -4.75
CA GLY A 33 10.79 4.20 -6.05
C GLY A 33 9.33 4.65 -6.09
N ASP A 34 8.81 5.12 -4.96
CA ASP A 34 7.43 5.55 -4.79
C ASP A 34 7.37 6.84 -3.96
N THR A 35 6.21 7.47 -3.95
CA THR A 35 5.98 8.78 -3.37
C THR A 35 4.72 8.78 -2.51
N VAL A 36 4.81 9.36 -1.32
CA VAL A 36 3.67 9.62 -0.46
C VAL A 36 3.20 11.05 -0.66
N GLU A 37 1.92 11.22 -0.91
CA GLU A 37 1.25 12.52 -0.97
C GLU A 37 0.45 12.78 0.32
N ILE A 38 0.88 13.79 1.09
CA ILE A 38 0.29 14.15 2.38
C ILE A 38 -0.43 15.49 2.24
N ALA A 39 -1.76 15.44 2.17
CA ALA A 39 -2.58 16.64 2.23
C ALA A 39 -2.56 17.23 3.64
N PHE A 40 -2.02 18.44 3.79
CA PHE A 40 -1.78 19.06 5.09
C PHE A 40 -3.07 19.26 5.91
N ARG A 41 -4.20 19.51 5.25
CA ARG A 41 -5.53 19.62 5.89
C ARG A 41 -5.98 18.35 6.63
N ASP A 42 -5.34 17.23 6.32
CA ASP A 42 -5.63 15.95 6.92
C ASP A 42 -4.60 15.57 7.99
N VAL A 43 -3.57 16.38 8.21
CA VAL A 43 -2.57 16.11 9.26
C VAL A 43 -3.14 16.55 10.61
N LEU A 44 -3.20 15.61 11.55
CA LEU A 44 -3.62 15.83 12.94
C LEU A 44 -2.43 16.23 13.81
N ASP A 45 -1.35 15.45 13.71
CA ASP A 45 -0.11 15.66 14.43
C ASP A 45 1.08 15.07 13.66
N ALA A 46 2.30 15.42 14.06
CA ALA A 46 3.50 14.73 13.62
C ALA A 46 4.60 14.77 14.68
N ASP A 47 5.28 13.63 14.86
CA ASP A 47 6.29 13.44 15.88
C ASP A 47 7.47 12.61 15.37
N TRP A 48 8.63 12.86 15.98
CA TRP A 48 9.80 12.01 15.83
C TRP A 48 9.58 10.69 16.57
N VAL A 49 9.76 9.58 15.87
CA VAL A 49 9.62 8.25 16.46
C VAL A 49 10.90 7.44 16.35
N HIS A 50 11.11 6.58 17.33
CA HIS A 50 12.25 5.67 17.34
C HIS A 50 11.81 4.33 16.76
N VAL A 51 12.33 3.99 15.57
CA VAL A 51 12.20 2.64 15.05
C VAL A 51 13.23 1.71 15.72
N PRO A 52 12.98 0.38 15.80
CA PRO A 52 13.89 -0.56 16.48
C PRO A 52 15.33 -0.56 15.97
N THR A 53 15.54 -0.15 14.72
CA THR A 53 16.88 -0.03 14.12
C THR A 53 17.69 1.17 14.65
N GLY A 54 17.06 2.08 15.40
CA GLY A 54 17.65 3.34 15.84
C GLY A 54 17.75 4.39 14.73
N ALA A 55 17.26 4.09 13.53
CA ALA A 55 17.21 5.05 12.44
C ALA A 55 16.17 6.16 12.75
N PRO A 56 16.38 7.39 12.25
CA PRO A 56 15.39 8.44 12.36
C PRO A 56 14.12 8.10 11.57
N ALA A 57 12.97 8.45 12.13
CA ALA A 57 11.67 8.29 11.49
C ALA A 57 10.71 9.37 12.00
N VAL A 58 9.76 9.74 11.15
CA VAL A 58 8.68 10.69 11.49
C VAL A 58 7.35 9.95 11.36
N GLN A 59 6.55 9.97 12.43
CA GLN A 59 5.15 9.57 12.38
C GLN A 59 4.30 10.79 12.09
N VAL A 60 3.38 10.67 11.14
CA VAL A 60 2.37 11.67 10.80
C VAL A 60 1.02 11.02 11.03
N ASP A 61 0.23 11.59 11.93
CA ASP A 61 -1.13 11.10 12.17
C ASP A 61 -2.09 11.77 11.18
N LEU A 62 -2.70 10.96 10.32
CA LEU A 62 -3.58 11.41 9.26
C LEU A 62 -5.04 11.18 9.61
N ARG A 63 -5.85 12.22 9.50
CA ARG A 63 -7.30 12.13 9.54
C ARG A 63 -7.82 11.51 8.25
N ARG A 64 -8.57 10.42 8.38
CA ARG A 64 -9.37 9.83 7.30
C ARG A 64 -10.78 9.54 7.83
N ARG A 65 -11.76 10.30 7.35
CA ARG A 65 -13.14 10.27 7.87
C ARG A 65 -13.15 10.47 9.39
N HIS A 66 -13.44 9.42 10.16
CA HIS A 66 -13.52 9.44 11.62
C HIS A 66 -12.33 8.77 12.32
N GLU A 67 -11.30 8.39 11.56
CA GLU A 67 -10.12 7.68 12.04
C GLU A 67 -8.87 8.53 11.96
N ALA A 68 -7.95 8.30 12.91
CA ALA A 68 -6.57 8.74 12.86
C ALA A 68 -5.72 7.55 12.41
N LEU A 69 -5.03 7.69 11.28
CA LEU A 69 -4.18 6.66 10.70
C LEU A 69 -2.71 7.08 10.81
N PRO A 70 -1.85 6.28 11.45
CA PRO A 70 -0.44 6.57 11.49
C PRO A 70 0.18 6.32 10.11
N LEU A 71 1.00 7.26 9.67
CA LEU A 71 1.92 7.14 8.56
C LEU A 71 3.33 7.36 9.10
N ILE A 72 4.18 6.34 9.07
CA ILE A 72 5.56 6.46 9.55
C ILE A 72 6.48 6.47 8.35
N VAL A 73 7.23 7.55 8.16
CA VAL A 73 8.25 7.67 7.12
C VAL A 73 9.60 7.35 7.75
N THR A 74 10.31 6.37 7.20
CA THR A 74 11.66 5.98 7.59
C THR A 74 12.67 6.35 6.49
N VAL A 75 13.94 6.04 6.73
CA VAL A 75 15.05 6.29 5.78
C VAL A 75 14.81 5.65 4.40
N ASP A 76 14.22 4.46 4.39
CA ASP A 76 14.10 3.61 3.21
C ASP A 76 12.70 3.04 3.00
N ASP A 77 11.74 3.40 3.84
CA ASP A 77 10.42 2.80 3.84
C ASP A 77 9.31 3.74 4.33
N VAL A 78 8.09 3.24 4.20
CA VAL A 78 6.87 3.86 4.71
C VAL A 78 6.03 2.78 5.37
N VAL A 79 5.63 3.01 6.62
CA VAL A 79 4.82 2.08 7.41
C VAL A 79 3.43 2.68 7.62
N PHE A 80 2.39 1.86 7.44
CA PHE A 80 1.00 2.29 7.53
C PHE A 80 0.09 1.16 8.04
N THR A 81 -1.12 1.52 8.45
CA THR A 81 -2.14 0.56 8.87
C THR A 81 -2.89 0.00 7.65
N PRO A 82 -2.95 -1.34 7.46
CA PRO A 82 -3.82 -1.97 6.47
C PRO A 82 -5.29 -1.54 6.64
N ALA A 83 -6.08 -1.55 5.57
CA ALA A 83 -7.53 -1.43 5.71
C ALA A 83 -8.12 -2.68 6.38
N TYR A 84 -9.23 -2.52 7.10
CA TYR A 84 -9.96 -3.67 7.61
C TYR A 84 -10.66 -4.40 6.47
N ALA A 85 -10.68 -5.73 6.52
CA ALA A 85 -11.37 -6.52 5.51
C ALA A 85 -12.89 -6.25 5.52
N ASP A 86 -13.46 -6.05 6.71
CA ASP A 86 -14.88 -5.69 6.89
C ASP A 86 -15.26 -4.36 6.22
N ASP A 87 -14.30 -3.49 5.92
CA ASP A 87 -14.52 -2.26 5.15
C ASP A 87 -14.57 -2.51 3.64
N LEU A 88 -13.94 -3.60 3.18
CA LEU A 88 -13.71 -3.91 1.77
C LEU A 88 -14.62 -5.00 1.23
N ILE A 89 -15.05 -5.95 2.06
CA ILE A 89 -15.85 -7.11 1.64
C ILE A 89 -17.34 -6.79 1.71
N ASP A 90 -18.09 -7.32 0.74
CA ASP A 90 -19.55 -7.27 0.76
C ASP A 90 -20.08 -7.89 2.07
N PRO A 91 -20.95 -7.20 2.82
CA PRO A 91 -21.42 -7.70 4.13
C PRO A 91 -22.18 -9.03 4.07
N GLU A 92 -22.63 -9.48 2.89
CA GLU A 92 -23.25 -10.79 2.71
C GLU A 92 -22.24 -11.94 2.56
N ASP A 93 -20.96 -11.63 2.34
CA ASP A 93 -19.91 -12.61 2.14
C ASP A 93 -19.09 -12.76 3.43
N GLU A 94 -18.97 -14.00 3.92
CA GLU A 94 -18.05 -14.33 5.01
C GLU A 94 -16.70 -14.75 4.43
N LEU A 95 -15.60 -14.16 4.92
CA LEU A 95 -14.26 -14.62 4.58
C LEU A 95 -13.38 -14.69 5.82
N LEU A 96 -12.68 -15.82 5.95
CA LEU A 96 -11.57 -15.95 6.87
C LEU A 96 -10.39 -15.14 6.35
N VAL A 97 -10.12 -14.03 7.02
CA VAL A 97 -8.92 -13.23 6.79
C VAL A 97 -7.89 -13.67 7.83
N PRO A 98 -6.62 -13.91 7.45
CA PRO A 98 -5.59 -14.24 8.43
C PRO A 98 -5.44 -13.10 9.43
N ALA A 99 -4.80 -13.38 10.57
CA ALA A 99 -4.49 -12.33 11.55
C ALA A 99 -3.69 -11.21 10.86
N MET A 100 -4.33 -10.07 10.65
CA MET A 100 -3.74 -8.93 9.96
C MET A 100 -2.80 -8.18 10.91
N PRO A 101 -1.61 -7.76 10.44
CA PRO A 101 -0.74 -6.91 11.24
C PRO A 101 -1.39 -5.53 11.44
N SER A 102 -1.13 -4.90 12.59
CA SER A 102 -1.62 -3.54 12.88
C SER A 102 -0.91 -2.46 12.06
N LEU A 103 0.33 -2.75 11.62
CA LEU A 103 1.18 -1.91 10.80
C LEU A 103 1.93 -2.79 9.80
N ILE A 104 2.13 -2.30 8.58
CA ILE A 104 2.94 -2.97 7.56
C ILE A 104 3.82 -1.96 6.84
N ALA A 105 5.05 -2.36 6.56
CA ALA A 105 5.96 -1.60 5.72
C ALA A 105 5.60 -1.74 4.23
N TYR A 106 5.80 -0.70 3.43
CA TYR A 106 5.59 -0.77 1.98
C TYR A 106 6.48 -1.84 1.36
N SER A 107 7.75 -1.90 1.77
CA SER A 107 8.69 -2.90 1.24
C SER A 107 8.24 -4.33 1.55
N GLU A 108 7.69 -4.57 2.74
CA GLU A 108 7.13 -5.84 3.18
C GLU A 108 5.89 -6.21 2.35
N MET A 109 4.93 -5.29 2.22
CA MET A 109 3.78 -5.47 1.34
C MET A 109 4.22 -5.84 -0.09
N HIS A 110 5.18 -5.11 -0.66
CA HIS A 110 5.67 -5.39 -2.01
C HIS A 110 6.33 -6.77 -2.11
N ARG A 111 7.17 -7.13 -1.16
CA ARG A 111 7.84 -8.43 -1.10
C ARG A 111 6.84 -9.56 -1.02
N ASP A 112 5.83 -9.45 -0.16
CA ASP A 112 4.89 -10.53 0.14
C ASP A 112 3.91 -10.74 -1.03
N VAL A 113 3.39 -9.66 -1.61
CA VAL A 113 2.52 -9.73 -2.81
C VAL A 113 3.28 -10.35 -3.99
N ARG A 114 4.54 -9.97 -4.17
CA ARG A 114 5.41 -10.56 -5.22
C ARG A 114 5.74 -12.02 -4.95
N ALA A 115 6.00 -12.38 -3.68
CA ALA A 115 6.31 -13.75 -3.29
C ALA A 115 5.14 -14.69 -3.59
N LEU A 116 3.90 -14.27 -3.31
CA LEU A 116 2.71 -15.03 -3.67
C LEU A 116 2.60 -15.24 -5.19
N GLY A 117 2.80 -14.19 -5.98
CA GLY A 117 2.74 -14.31 -7.45
C GLY A 117 3.77 -15.30 -8.00
N ARG A 118 4.98 -15.35 -7.42
CA ARG A 118 6.01 -16.33 -7.77
C ARG A 118 5.63 -17.75 -7.32
N ALA A 119 5.17 -17.89 -6.09
CA ALA A 119 4.74 -19.17 -5.52
C ALA A 119 3.58 -19.79 -6.32
N PHE A 120 2.69 -18.96 -6.86
CA PHE A 120 1.58 -19.42 -7.69
C PHE A 120 2.02 -20.09 -9.01
N ASP A 121 3.15 -19.66 -9.57
CA ASP A 121 3.72 -20.24 -10.79
C ASP A 121 4.73 -21.37 -10.51
N ASP A 122 5.04 -21.65 -9.24
CA ASP A 122 5.97 -22.70 -8.83
C ASP A 122 5.23 -24.05 -8.72
N PRO A 123 5.56 -25.06 -9.56
CA PRO A 123 4.89 -26.36 -9.53
C PRO A 123 5.14 -27.15 -8.24
N ASP A 124 6.20 -26.82 -7.49
CA ASP A 124 6.54 -27.51 -6.23
C ASP A 124 5.84 -26.89 -5.01
N VAL A 125 5.08 -25.81 -5.20
CA VAL A 125 4.34 -25.13 -4.13
C VAL A 125 2.85 -25.46 -4.23
N GLU A 126 2.32 -26.15 -3.22
CA GLU A 126 0.88 -26.40 -3.09
C GLU A 126 0.21 -25.32 -2.23
N LEU A 127 -0.62 -24.48 -2.87
CA LEU A 127 -1.49 -23.52 -2.19
C LEU A 127 -2.92 -24.01 -2.22
N THR A 128 -3.54 -24.17 -1.05
CA THR A 128 -4.98 -24.45 -0.99
C THR A 128 -5.77 -23.23 -1.46
N ALA A 129 -6.96 -23.46 -2.02
CA ALA A 129 -7.82 -22.38 -2.51
C ALA A 129 -8.17 -21.36 -1.40
N GLU A 130 -8.40 -21.85 -0.18
CA GLU A 130 -8.68 -21.03 0.99
C GLU A 130 -7.50 -20.13 1.37
N VAL A 131 -6.29 -20.68 1.45
CA VAL A 131 -5.07 -19.90 1.76
C VAL A 131 -4.85 -18.84 0.68
N LEU A 132 -5.05 -19.19 -0.59
CA LEU A 132 -4.88 -18.23 -1.68
C LEU A 132 -5.94 -17.12 -1.65
N ALA A 133 -7.21 -17.44 -1.39
CA ALA A 133 -8.28 -16.46 -1.23
C ALA A 133 -7.98 -15.49 -0.08
N ALA A 134 -7.68 -16.04 1.10
CA ALA A 134 -7.41 -15.31 2.31
C ALA A 134 -6.19 -14.38 2.15
N THR A 135 -5.13 -14.87 1.49
CA THR A 135 -3.91 -14.10 1.23
C THR A 135 -4.15 -12.97 0.21
N LEU A 136 -4.89 -13.24 -0.88
CA LEU A 136 -5.26 -12.21 -1.86
C LEU A 136 -6.10 -11.11 -1.20
N THR A 137 -7.02 -11.47 -0.30
CA THR A 137 -7.78 -10.49 0.48
C THR A 137 -6.89 -9.68 1.41
N ALA A 138 -5.98 -10.31 2.17
CA ALA A 138 -5.02 -9.60 3.01
C ALA A 138 -4.19 -8.59 2.20
N HIS A 139 -3.70 -8.98 1.03
CA HIS A 139 -2.98 -8.08 0.14
C HIS A 139 -3.85 -6.92 -0.39
N ARG A 140 -5.14 -7.16 -0.64
CA ARG A 140 -6.08 -6.11 -1.01
C ARG A 140 -6.27 -5.10 0.12
N CYS A 141 -6.30 -5.56 1.38
CA CYS A 141 -6.29 -4.71 2.57
C CYS A 141 -5.01 -3.87 2.68
N PHE A 142 -3.84 -4.43 2.37
CA PHE A 142 -2.57 -3.69 2.35
C PHE A 142 -2.60 -2.58 1.30
N LEU A 143 -2.99 -2.89 0.07
CA LEU A 143 -3.08 -1.91 -1.03
C LEU A 143 -4.09 -0.79 -0.70
N ALA A 144 -5.23 -1.13 -0.11
CA ALA A 144 -6.20 -0.14 0.35
C ALA A 144 -5.63 0.76 1.46
N GLY A 145 -4.91 0.19 2.42
CA GLY A 145 -4.20 0.94 3.48
C GLY A 145 -3.19 1.94 2.90
N ALA A 146 -2.38 1.49 1.94
CA ALA A 146 -1.40 2.33 1.24
C ALA A 146 -2.09 3.53 0.56
N VAL A 147 -3.15 3.28 -0.20
CA VAL A 147 -3.92 4.34 -0.88
C VAL A 147 -4.54 5.31 0.12
N ARG A 148 -5.04 4.82 1.26
CA ARG A 148 -5.60 5.67 2.31
C ARG A 148 -4.57 6.65 2.87
N VAL A 149 -3.30 6.26 3.00
CA VAL A 149 -2.25 7.16 3.53
C VAL A 149 -1.58 8.03 2.46
N GLY A 150 -2.01 7.94 1.20
CA GLY A 150 -1.53 8.80 0.11
C GLY A 150 -0.42 8.18 -0.76
N LEU A 151 -0.18 6.88 -0.66
CA LEU A 151 0.64 6.13 -1.62
C LEU A 151 -0.17 5.75 -2.85
N TRP A 152 0.50 5.49 -3.98
CA TRP A 152 -0.15 4.99 -5.20
C TRP A 152 0.59 3.75 -5.76
N PRO A 153 0.43 2.57 -5.13
CA PRO A 153 1.33 1.42 -5.29
C PRO A 153 1.07 0.60 -6.58
N VAL A 154 1.17 1.23 -7.76
CA VAL A 154 0.85 0.60 -9.06
C VAL A 154 1.64 -0.71 -9.29
N ARG A 155 2.93 -0.72 -8.94
CA ARG A 155 3.80 -1.91 -9.09
C ARG A 155 3.33 -3.10 -8.25
N VAL A 156 2.91 -2.84 -7.02
CA VAL A 156 2.46 -3.89 -6.09
C VAL A 156 1.08 -4.38 -6.51
N ALA A 157 0.20 -3.45 -6.87
CA ALA A 157 -1.12 -3.74 -7.42
C ALA A 157 -1.06 -4.59 -8.69
N ALA A 158 -0.04 -4.40 -9.53
CA ALA A 158 0.18 -5.22 -10.73
C ALA A 158 0.51 -6.69 -10.40
N TRP A 159 1.23 -6.98 -9.32
CA TRP A 159 1.48 -8.35 -8.86
C TRP A 159 0.22 -8.99 -8.26
N TRP A 160 -0.56 -8.21 -7.53
CA TRP A 160 -1.85 -8.67 -7.01
C TRP A 160 -2.80 -9.03 -8.15
N GLU A 161 -2.96 -8.15 -9.14
CA GLU A 161 -3.83 -8.39 -10.29
C GLU A 161 -3.37 -9.60 -11.09
N TYR A 162 -2.05 -9.74 -11.31
CA TYR A 162 -1.48 -10.90 -12.00
C TYR A 162 -1.90 -12.20 -11.34
N THR A 163 -1.75 -12.27 -10.01
CA THR A 163 -2.03 -13.48 -9.23
C THR A 163 -3.54 -13.75 -9.19
N SER A 164 -4.36 -12.72 -8.96
CA SER A 164 -5.82 -12.83 -8.92
C SER A 164 -6.41 -13.25 -10.27
N ALA A 165 -5.94 -12.67 -11.37
CA ALA A 165 -6.41 -13.02 -12.71
C ALA A 165 -6.08 -14.47 -13.08
N ARG A 166 -4.92 -14.99 -12.66
CA ARG A 166 -4.50 -16.37 -12.92
C ARG A 166 -5.12 -17.39 -11.97
N SER A 167 -5.54 -16.97 -10.79
CA SER A 167 -6.31 -17.82 -9.87
C SER A 167 -7.79 -17.91 -10.24
N ALA A 168 -8.26 -17.14 -11.23
CA ALA A 168 -9.64 -17.19 -11.73
C ALA A 168 -10.02 -18.63 -12.13
N GLY A 169 -11.08 -19.16 -11.50
CA GLY A 169 -11.55 -20.53 -11.71
C GLY A 169 -10.88 -21.59 -10.82
N ARG A 170 -9.85 -21.24 -10.05
CA ARG A 170 -9.26 -22.09 -9.00
C ARG A 170 -9.73 -21.70 -7.59
N VAL A 171 -10.09 -20.44 -7.42
CA VAL A 171 -10.47 -19.85 -6.13
C VAL A 171 -11.75 -19.06 -6.30
N GLU A 172 -12.65 -19.21 -5.34
CA GLU A 172 -13.77 -18.31 -5.14
C GLU A 172 -13.34 -17.23 -4.15
N MET A 173 -13.32 -15.98 -4.58
CA MET A 173 -13.02 -14.84 -3.72
C MET A 173 -14.31 -14.19 -3.23
N ALA A 174 -14.29 -13.69 -2.01
CA ALA A 174 -15.36 -12.82 -1.51
C ALA A 174 -15.50 -11.59 -2.43
N ARG A 175 -16.74 -11.14 -2.59
CA ARG A 175 -17.06 -9.93 -3.34
C ARG A 175 -16.49 -8.72 -2.61
N PHE A 176 -15.75 -7.89 -3.33
CA PHE A 176 -15.34 -6.59 -2.82
C PHE A 176 -16.42 -5.55 -3.10
N ARG A 177 -16.61 -4.63 -2.15
CA ARG A 177 -17.43 -3.44 -2.33
C ARG A 177 -16.89 -2.57 -3.46
N GLU A 178 -17.77 -1.76 -4.03
CA GLU A 178 -17.38 -0.74 -5.00
C GLU A 178 -16.36 0.23 -4.37
N ASP A 179 -15.22 0.40 -5.05
CA ASP A 179 -14.12 1.24 -4.60
C ASP A 179 -13.56 2.03 -5.81
N PRO A 180 -14.00 3.29 -6.00
CA PRO A 180 -13.52 4.12 -7.11
C PRO A 180 -12.02 4.46 -7.06
N GLN A 181 -11.36 4.32 -5.90
CA GLN A 181 -9.90 4.48 -5.82
C GLN A 181 -9.21 3.23 -6.38
N TRP A 182 -9.75 2.06 -6.05
CA TRP A 182 -9.27 0.80 -6.62
C TRP A 182 -9.44 0.71 -8.12
N ASP A 183 -10.59 1.11 -8.65
CA ASP A 183 -10.82 1.10 -10.10
C ASP A 183 -9.81 1.96 -10.84
N ARG A 184 -9.46 3.12 -10.27
CA ARG A 184 -8.41 3.99 -10.81
C ARG A 184 -7.03 3.34 -10.71
N LEU A 185 -6.69 2.74 -9.57
CA LEU A 185 -5.42 2.03 -9.40
C LEU A 185 -5.28 0.88 -10.42
N MET A 186 -6.35 0.11 -10.65
CA MET A 186 -6.37 -0.96 -11.66
C MET A 186 -6.29 -0.42 -13.09
N ALA A 187 -6.87 0.75 -13.36
CA ALA A 187 -6.71 1.41 -14.66
C ALA A 187 -5.26 1.81 -14.91
N ASP A 188 -4.57 2.34 -13.90
CA ASP A 188 -3.15 2.71 -13.98
C ASP A 188 -2.24 1.47 -14.13
N VAL A 189 -2.57 0.36 -13.46
CA VAL A 189 -1.91 -0.94 -13.67
C VAL A 189 -2.00 -1.37 -15.14
N ARG A 190 -3.20 -1.30 -15.74
CA ARG A 190 -3.39 -1.66 -17.15
C ARG A 190 -2.61 -0.73 -18.07
N GLU A 191 -2.60 0.57 -17.79
CA GLU A 191 -1.83 1.55 -18.58
C GLU A 191 -0.33 1.30 -18.50
N ALA A 192 0.21 1.06 -17.29
CA ALA A 192 1.63 0.76 -17.10
C ALA A 192 2.08 -0.50 -17.86
N ARG A 193 1.24 -1.55 -17.88
CA ARG A 193 1.52 -2.76 -18.67
C ARG A 193 1.54 -2.48 -20.17
N ARG A 194 0.57 -1.72 -20.70
CA ARG A 194 0.55 -1.33 -22.12
C ARG A 194 1.82 -0.61 -22.55
N ARG A 195 2.34 0.29 -21.72
CA ARG A 195 3.59 1.02 -22.02
C ARG A 195 4.80 0.09 -22.06
N THR A 196 4.89 -0.82 -21.10
CA THR A 196 5.98 -1.81 -21.01
C THR A 196 6.01 -2.72 -22.25
N GLU A 197 4.85 -3.20 -22.71
CA GLU A 197 4.74 -4.04 -23.92
C GLU A 197 5.14 -3.28 -25.20
N GLN A 198 4.77 -2.00 -25.31
CA GLN A 198 5.14 -1.14 -26.44
C GLN A 198 6.64 -0.86 -26.49
N GLU A 199 7.28 -0.68 -25.32
CA GLU A 199 8.73 -0.50 -25.22
C GLU A 199 9.50 -1.78 -25.56
N ALA A 200 8.99 -2.95 -25.18
CA ALA A 200 9.62 -4.24 -25.49
C ALA A 200 9.55 -4.63 -26.98
N THR A 201 8.66 -3.99 -27.76
CA THR A 201 8.46 -4.26 -29.19
C THR A 201 9.23 -3.27 -30.10
N ARG A 202 9.92 -2.29 -29.52
CA ARG A 202 10.77 -1.30 -30.24
C ARG A 202 12.23 -1.71 -30.22
#